data_AF-A0A1T5EQS4-F1
#
_entry.id   AF-A0A1T5EQS4-F1
#
_cell.length_a   1.000
_cell.length_b   1.000
_cell.length_c   1.000
_cell.angle_alpha   90.00
_cell.angle_beta   90.00
_cell.angle_gamma   90.00
#
_symmetry.space_group_name_H-M   'P 1'
#
loop_
_entity.id
_entity.type
_entity.pdbx_description
1 polymer ?
#
loop_
_entity_poly.entity_id
_entity_poly.type
_entity_poly.pdbx_seq_one_letter_code
_entity_poly.pdbx_strand_id
1 'polypeptide(L)'
;MKLQFFIICLFSTLLYSQNELSGIVVDISDNSPLEFVGIYNKSDHTMTNADGRFQFSSTSDSIIIYRPGYDKISTTFQKTNDTIYLNKSVLELNEVTVTNEKTLWQKVKDSIDSNYPLYPYKEKFLLRGVLRYNGEITRIQDLQGKLERRTLLYTQEIEPDKKDFKVELTNMRKVGLVLDENDIYFIFDSFYGLFMNLIPVNATGDAFDLIESTFENGSKINLSFQTKPEFANEKVTGHYIINAKNNAIEQFKIVFEFENNPFSENEDSRYRTISIDKEISLSKSRKNQKYYIESSKYHVVIEQTDENNSYTSFYDVSFILTTSDNEGDFDVKKNVSTSKDLFKINYPYDQSYWNTQNQLLLTEEMLDFIEKVQDPNNEFKVRSNIKN
;
A
#
# COMPACT_ATOMS: atom_id res chain seq x y z
N MET A 1 12.39 -3.96 72.97
CA MET A 1 11.22 -4.21 72.10
C MET A 1 11.42 -3.43 70.81
N LYS A 2 11.22 -4.10 69.67
CA LYS A 2 11.64 -3.69 68.32
C LYS A 2 10.82 -2.50 67.82
N LEU A 3 11.49 -1.41 67.46
CA LEU A 3 10.91 -0.30 66.71
C LEU A 3 10.90 -0.70 65.22
N GLN A 4 9.73 -1.11 64.71
CA GLN A 4 9.57 -1.43 63.29
C GLN A 4 9.57 -0.14 62.48
N PHE A 5 10.61 0.00 61.64
CA PHE A 5 10.73 0.97 60.56
C PHE A 5 9.60 0.73 59.54
N PHE A 6 8.69 1.69 59.38
CA PHE A 6 7.71 1.68 58.30
C PHE A 6 8.33 2.40 57.10
N ILE A 7 8.96 1.65 56.19
CA ILE A 7 9.40 2.17 54.89
C ILE A 7 8.16 2.27 54.00
N ILE A 8 7.69 3.50 53.80
CA ILE A 8 6.74 3.84 52.74
C ILE A 8 7.53 3.76 51.42
N CYS A 9 7.46 2.61 50.74
CA CYS A 9 7.91 2.50 49.36
C CYS A 9 6.96 3.30 48.47
N LEU A 10 7.40 4.51 48.09
CA LEU A 10 6.97 5.22 46.89
C LEU A 10 7.22 4.34 45.66
N PHE A 11 6.28 3.45 45.34
CA PHE A 11 6.15 2.95 43.98
C PHE A 11 5.40 4.02 43.18
N SER A 12 6.15 5.04 42.75
CA SER A 12 5.75 5.81 41.58
C SER A 12 5.69 4.82 40.43
N THR A 13 4.50 4.31 40.12
CA THR A 13 4.25 3.70 38.82
C THR A 13 4.58 4.79 37.81
N LEU A 14 5.72 4.63 37.12
CA LEU A 14 6.02 5.37 35.90
C LEU A 14 4.93 4.95 34.90
N LEU A 15 3.78 5.62 34.97
CA LEU A 15 2.80 5.62 33.91
C LEU A 15 3.50 6.32 32.77
N TYR A 16 4.07 5.54 31.86
CA TYR A 16 4.51 6.05 30.57
C TYR A 16 3.25 6.53 29.86
N SER A 17 2.96 7.83 29.94
CA SER A 17 1.93 8.44 29.12
C SER A 17 2.42 8.37 27.68
N GLN A 18 1.78 7.54 26.87
CA GLN A 18 1.93 7.62 25.42
C GLN A 18 1.13 8.84 24.97
N ASN A 19 1.71 9.66 24.09
CA ASN A 19 0.95 10.70 23.43
C ASN A 19 0.10 10.04 22.35
N GLU A 20 -1.13 10.50 22.18
CA GLU A 20 -2.04 10.03 21.15
C GLU A 20 -2.56 11.22 20.35
N LEU A 21 -2.65 11.03 19.05
CA LEU A 21 -3.20 11.99 18.10
C LEU A 21 -4.05 11.22 17.10
N SER A 22 -5.29 11.65 16.93
CA SER A 22 -6.16 11.18 15.86
C SER A 22 -6.61 12.39 15.06
N GLY A 23 -6.66 12.26 13.74
CA GLY A 23 -6.98 13.41 12.91
C GLY A 23 -7.21 13.03 11.46
N ILE A 24 -7.38 14.06 10.65
CA ILE A 24 -7.55 14.00 9.20
C ILE A 24 -6.49 14.87 8.52
N VAL A 25 -5.90 14.36 7.44
CA VAL A 25 -5.01 15.13 6.57
C VAL A 25 -5.73 15.43 5.26
N VAL A 26 -5.75 16.70 4.88
CA VAL A 26 -6.41 17.19 3.65
C VAL A 26 -5.47 18.06 2.83
N ASP A 27 -5.74 18.12 1.53
CA ASP A 27 -5.13 19.13 0.65
C ASP A 27 -5.70 20.51 0.99
N ILE A 28 -4.83 21.50 1.17
CA ILE A 28 -5.26 22.86 1.54
C ILE A 28 -6.08 23.57 0.45
N SER A 29 -5.91 23.20 -0.81
CA SER A 29 -6.50 23.90 -1.95
C SER A 29 -7.97 23.56 -2.17
N ASP A 30 -8.36 22.31 -1.91
CA ASP A 30 -9.71 21.80 -2.17
C ASP A 30 -10.32 21.04 -0.97
N ASN A 31 -9.59 20.90 0.14
CA ASN A 31 -9.97 20.12 1.32
C ASN A 31 -10.22 18.62 1.03
N SER A 32 -9.72 18.10 -0.08
CA SER A 32 -9.82 16.67 -0.37
C SER A 32 -8.98 15.85 0.62
N PRO A 33 -9.49 14.70 1.10
CA PRO A 33 -8.72 13.83 1.99
C PRO A 33 -7.50 13.25 1.28
N LEU A 34 -6.37 13.21 1.98
CA LEU A 34 -5.12 12.69 1.45
C LEU A 34 -4.84 11.29 2.00
N GLU A 35 -4.95 10.27 1.14
CA GLU A 35 -4.48 8.90 1.41
C GLU A 35 -2.94 8.83 1.38
N PHE A 36 -2.36 7.90 2.15
CA PHE A 36 -0.91 7.63 2.20
C PHE A 36 -0.03 8.78 2.65
N VAL A 37 -0.55 9.68 3.47
CA VAL A 37 0.30 10.58 4.23
C VAL A 37 0.91 9.80 5.38
N GLY A 38 2.23 9.73 5.45
CA GLY A 38 2.95 9.12 6.57
C GLY A 38 2.95 10.05 7.77
N ILE A 39 2.61 9.52 8.95
CA ILE A 39 2.71 10.18 10.25
C ILE A 39 3.65 9.36 11.11
N TYR A 40 4.84 9.89 11.37
CA TYR A 40 5.90 9.08 11.94
C TYR A 40 6.92 9.88 12.74
N ASN A 41 7.75 9.15 13.48
CA ASN A 41 8.95 9.66 14.08
C ASN A 41 10.08 8.63 13.99
N LYS A 42 10.99 8.60 14.97
CA LYS A 42 12.11 7.64 14.95
C LYS A 42 11.69 6.22 15.34
N SER A 43 10.64 6.06 16.13
CA SER A 43 10.20 4.80 16.72
C SER A 43 8.90 4.28 16.13
N ASP A 44 7.97 5.19 15.82
CA ASP A 44 6.58 4.85 15.50
C ASP A 44 6.19 5.43 14.14
N HIS A 45 5.28 4.73 13.45
CA HIS A 45 4.81 5.10 12.13
C HIS A 45 3.36 4.63 11.90
N THR A 46 2.53 5.51 11.36
CA THR A 46 1.21 5.21 10.80
C THR A 46 1.02 5.95 9.47
N MET A 47 -0.11 5.74 8.81
CA MET A 47 -0.50 6.49 7.62
C MET A 47 -2.01 6.73 7.56
N THR A 48 -2.40 7.74 6.78
CA THR A 48 -3.80 8.02 6.50
C THR A 48 -4.46 6.97 5.62
N ASN A 49 -5.74 6.70 5.86
CA ASN A 49 -6.60 5.92 4.98
C ASN A 49 -7.22 6.80 3.86
N ALA A 50 -8.14 6.23 3.07
CA ALA A 50 -8.83 6.93 1.99
C ALA A 50 -9.65 8.15 2.44
N ASP A 51 -10.12 8.17 3.69
CA ASP A 51 -10.81 9.32 4.30
C ASP A 51 -9.82 10.38 4.83
N GLY A 52 -8.52 10.20 4.58
CA GLY A 52 -7.45 11.04 5.13
C GLY A 52 -7.24 10.85 6.64
N ARG A 53 -7.95 9.91 7.28
CA ARG A 53 -7.93 9.71 8.73
C ARG A 53 -6.76 8.86 9.18
N PHE A 54 -6.20 9.19 10.34
CA PHE A 54 -5.13 8.42 10.99
C PHE A 54 -5.30 8.41 12.51
N GLN A 55 -4.60 7.46 13.15
CA GLN A 55 -4.38 7.42 14.60
C GLN A 55 -2.89 7.13 14.84
N PHE A 56 -2.24 7.99 15.61
CA PHE A 56 -0.82 7.91 15.92
C PHE A 56 -0.60 7.95 17.42
N SER A 57 0.09 6.94 17.95
CA SER A 57 0.49 6.87 19.36
C SER A 57 2.00 6.72 19.44
N SER A 58 2.65 7.52 20.28
CA SER A 58 4.10 7.44 20.46
C SER A 58 4.56 7.95 21.82
N THR A 59 5.67 7.39 22.29
CA THR A 59 6.40 7.91 23.46
C THR A 59 7.28 9.12 23.12
N SER A 60 7.59 9.34 21.83
CA SER A 60 8.38 10.47 21.35
C SER A 60 7.46 11.61 20.93
N ASP A 61 7.72 12.83 21.44
CA ASP A 61 6.87 14.00 21.14
C ASP A 61 7.01 14.51 19.70
N SER A 62 8.13 14.25 19.01
CA SER A 62 8.31 14.70 17.61
C SER A 62 7.39 13.95 16.67
N ILE A 63 6.78 14.66 15.72
CA ILE A 63 5.96 14.10 14.64
C ILE A 63 6.44 14.69 13.30
N ILE A 64 6.59 13.82 12.31
CA ILE A 64 6.78 14.20 10.90
C ILE A 64 5.54 13.75 10.15
N ILE A 65 4.96 14.66 9.37
CA ILE A 65 3.81 14.41 8.50
C ILE A 65 4.25 14.71 7.07
N TYR A 66 4.20 13.70 6.20
CA TYR A 66 4.76 13.83 4.86
C TYR A 66 4.17 12.83 3.86
N ARG A 67 4.03 13.31 2.62
CA ARG A 67 3.77 12.51 1.42
C ARG A 67 4.57 13.11 0.26
N PRO A 68 5.16 12.31 -0.64
CA PRO A 68 5.78 12.83 -1.85
C PRO A 68 4.85 13.77 -2.64
N GLY A 69 5.39 14.89 -3.12
CA GLY A 69 4.63 15.95 -3.81
C GLY A 69 3.97 16.98 -2.89
N TYR A 70 4.13 16.85 -1.57
CA TYR A 70 3.64 17.80 -0.57
C TYR A 70 4.75 18.27 0.37
N ASP A 71 4.58 19.46 0.92
CA ASP A 71 5.52 20.02 1.88
C ASP A 71 5.56 19.20 3.16
N LYS A 72 6.78 18.96 3.65
CA LYS A 72 7.02 18.22 4.89
C LYS A 72 6.71 19.08 6.11
N ILE A 73 5.86 18.58 7.00
CA ILE A 73 5.59 19.20 8.30
C ILE A 73 6.39 18.48 9.38
N SER A 74 7.15 19.22 10.18
CA SER A 74 7.79 18.73 11.41
C SER A 74 7.18 19.46 12.60
N THR A 75 6.56 18.72 13.52
CA THR A 75 5.71 19.25 14.60
C THR A 75 5.81 18.39 15.86
N THR A 76 4.96 18.66 16.86
CA THR A 76 4.82 17.89 18.11
C THR A 76 3.34 17.61 18.41
N PHE A 77 3.03 16.71 19.34
CA PHE A 77 1.64 16.37 19.68
C PHE A 77 0.85 17.62 20.13
N GLN A 78 1.45 18.46 20.98
CA GLN A 78 0.80 19.67 21.48
C GLN A 78 0.51 20.73 20.39
N LYS A 79 1.31 20.74 19.32
CA LYS A 79 1.22 21.75 18.24
C LYS A 79 0.41 21.28 17.04
N THR A 80 -0.06 20.05 17.05
CA THR A 80 -0.77 19.45 15.92
C THR A 80 -2.25 19.48 16.20
N ASN A 81 -3.02 20.04 15.26
CA ASN A 81 -4.47 20.04 15.31
C ASN A 81 -5.01 18.72 14.75
N ASP A 82 -6.29 18.44 15.04
CA ASP A 82 -6.99 17.26 14.53
C ASP A 82 -7.23 17.33 13.00
N THR A 83 -7.14 18.52 12.39
CA THR A 83 -7.13 18.71 10.95
C THR A 83 -5.79 19.29 10.51
N ILE A 84 -5.09 18.56 9.65
CA ILE A 84 -3.79 18.93 9.10
C ILE A 84 -3.95 19.23 7.62
N TYR A 85 -3.45 20.40 7.21
CA TYR A 85 -3.47 20.84 5.82
C TYR A 85 -2.08 20.68 5.20
N LEU A 86 -1.98 19.96 4.09
CA LEU A 86 -0.75 19.90 3.30
C LEU A 86 -0.85 20.81 2.07
N ASN A 87 0.24 21.55 1.82
CA ASN A 87 0.42 22.28 0.57
C ASN A 87 1.10 21.36 -0.42
N LYS A 88 0.62 21.34 -1.67
CA LYS A 88 1.38 20.74 -2.77
C LYS A 88 2.71 21.49 -2.86
N SER A 89 3.81 20.75 -2.89
CA SER A 89 5.10 21.35 -3.16
C SER A 89 5.05 21.94 -4.56
N VAL A 90 5.21 23.25 -4.67
CA VAL A 90 5.28 23.92 -5.97
C VAL A 90 6.48 23.31 -6.70
N LEU A 91 6.20 22.64 -7.82
CA LEU A 91 7.25 22.18 -8.74
C LEU A 91 7.92 23.44 -9.30
N GLU A 92 9.02 23.88 -8.68
CA GLU A 92 9.93 24.81 -9.34
C GLU A 92 10.56 24.05 -10.51
N LEU A 93 9.91 24.13 -11.67
CA LEU A 93 10.38 23.53 -12.92
C LEU A 93 11.69 24.20 -13.32
N ASN A 94 12.81 23.63 -12.91
CA ASN A 94 14.11 24.00 -13.45
C ASN A 94 14.25 23.49 -14.89
N GLU A 95 15.00 24.26 -15.68
CA GLU A 95 15.24 24.10 -17.12
C GLU A 95 15.53 22.65 -17.55
N VAL A 96 14.87 22.21 -18.62
CA VAL A 96 15.11 20.92 -19.29
C VAL A 96 16.55 20.90 -19.82
N THR A 97 17.42 20.10 -19.19
CA THR A 97 18.82 20.00 -19.63
C THR A 97 19.00 18.81 -20.55
N VAL A 98 19.23 19.06 -21.84
CA VAL A 98 19.64 18.01 -22.79
C VAL A 98 21.17 17.88 -22.72
N THR A 99 21.67 16.88 -22.00
CA THR A 99 23.12 16.60 -21.91
C THR A 99 23.49 15.28 -22.56
N ASN A 100 24.64 15.24 -23.26
CA ASN A 100 25.27 14.06 -23.87
C ASN A 100 25.82 13.01 -22.85
N GLU A 101 25.28 12.95 -21.64
CA GLU A 101 25.62 11.96 -20.62
C GLU A 101 24.73 10.72 -20.71
N LYS A 102 25.07 9.65 -19.94
CA LYS A 102 24.15 8.53 -19.70
C LYS A 102 22.75 9.06 -19.38
N THR A 103 21.73 8.50 -20.02
CA THR A 103 20.32 8.84 -19.71
C THR A 103 20.04 8.64 -18.23
N LEU A 104 19.10 9.40 -17.67
CA LEU A 104 18.67 9.23 -16.27
C LEU A 104 18.36 7.77 -15.95
N TRP A 105 17.66 7.08 -16.85
CA TRP A 105 17.34 5.67 -16.67
C TRP A 105 18.56 4.76 -16.60
N GLN A 106 19.61 5.03 -17.40
CA GLN A 106 20.85 4.28 -17.28
C GLN A 106 21.51 4.51 -15.92
N LYS A 107 21.48 5.75 -15.39
CA LYS A 107 21.97 6.06 -14.03
C LYS A 107 21.17 5.32 -12.95
N VAL A 108 19.84 5.22 -13.11
CA VAL A 108 18.97 4.42 -12.23
C VAL A 108 19.35 2.94 -12.29
N LYS A 109 19.47 2.36 -13.49
CA LYS A 109 19.85 0.95 -13.69
C LYS A 109 21.19 0.62 -13.04
N ASP A 110 22.20 1.46 -13.25
CA ASP A 110 23.54 1.29 -12.67
C ASP A 110 23.53 1.38 -11.13
N SER A 111 22.51 2.01 -10.54
CA SER A 111 22.40 2.20 -9.09
C SER A 111 21.66 1.06 -8.37
N ILE A 112 20.99 0.15 -9.10
CA ILE A 112 20.08 -0.85 -8.52
C ILE A 112 20.76 -1.69 -7.44
N ASP A 113 21.91 -2.29 -7.75
CA ASP A 113 22.65 -3.17 -6.84
C ASP A 113 23.06 -2.43 -5.55
N SER A 114 23.33 -1.13 -5.65
CA SER A 114 23.72 -0.30 -4.52
C SER A 114 22.53 0.12 -3.65
N ASN A 115 21.37 0.37 -4.26
CA ASN A 115 20.22 0.97 -3.58
C ASN A 115 19.20 -0.06 -3.06
N TYR A 116 19.12 -1.25 -3.63
CA TYR A 116 18.08 -2.24 -3.29
C TYR A 116 18.66 -3.56 -2.78
N PRO A 117 17.87 -4.34 -2.02
CA PRO A 117 18.24 -5.68 -1.62
C PRO A 117 18.02 -6.66 -2.79
N LEU A 118 19.12 -7.12 -3.39
CA LEU A 118 19.15 -8.22 -4.36
C LEU A 118 19.52 -9.56 -3.70
N TYR A 119 19.17 -9.70 -2.43
CA TYR A 119 19.46 -10.84 -1.58
C TYR A 119 18.25 -11.12 -0.67
N PRO A 120 18.16 -12.33 -0.09
CA PRO A 120 17.03 -12.69 0.75
C PRO A 120 16.94 -11.81 2.00
N TYR A 121 15.74 -11.35 2.32
CA TYR A 121 15.49 -10.58 3.53
C TYR A 121 14.09 -10.85 4.10
N LYS A 122 13.88 -10.38 5.33
CA LYS A 122 12.65 -10.56 6.10
C LYS A 122 12.06 -9.22 6.48
N GLU A 123 10.74 -9.13 6.50
CA GLU A 123 10.00 -7.92 6.85
C GLU A 123 8.64 -8.28 7.46
N LYS A 124 7.98 -7.33 8.10
CA LYS A 124 6.58 -7.42 8.51
C LYS A 124 5.71 -6.71 7.48
N PHE A 125 4.47 -7.15 7.34
CA PHE A 125 3.52 -6.52 6.44
C PHE A 125 2.13 -6.40 7.04
N LEU A 126 1.39 -5.39 6.56
CA LEU A 126 -0.06 -5.30 6.64
C LEU A 126 -0.60 -5.14 5.22
N LEU A 127 -1.55 -5.98 4.85
CA LEU A 127 -2.19 -6.01 3.54
C LEU A 127 -3.70 -5.86 3.72
N ARG A 128 -4.31 -4.85 3.11
CA ARG A 128 -5.76 -4.67 3.00
C ARG A 128 -6.20 -4.97 1.57
N GLY A 129 -7.18 -5.85 1.40
CA GLY A 129 -7.92 -6.06 0.16
C GLY A 129 -9.36 -5.59 0.30
N VAL A 130 -9.86 -4.84 -0.67
CA VAL A 130 -11.26 -4.39 -0.76
C VAL A 130 -11.77 -4.72 -2.15
N LEU A 131 -12.93 -5.37 -2.22
CA LEU A 131 -13.67 -5.60 -3.45
C LEU A 131 -14.94 -4.78 -3.42
N ARG A 132 -15.20 -4.07 -4.52
CA ARG A 132 -16.49 -3.46 -4.81
C ARG A 132 -17.11 -4.11 -6.04
N TYR A 133 -18.43 -4.19 -6.01
CA TYR A 133 -19.27 -4.63 -7.10
C TYR A 133 -20.25 -3.51 -7.41
N ASN A 134 -20.23 -2.98 -8.63
CA ASN A 134 -21.04 -1.83 -9.06
C ASN A 134 -20.98 -0.63 -8.10
N GLY A 135 -19.80 -0.38 -7.53
CA GLY A 135 -19.55 0.73 -6.60
C GLY A 135 -19.77 0.42 -5.13
N GLU A 136 -20.42 -0.70 -4.76
CA GLU A 136 -20.64 -1.08 -3.36
C GLU A 136 -19.60 -2.08 -2.87
N ILE A 137 -19.10 -1.91 -1.63
CA ILE A 137 -18.21 -2.89 -1.01
C ILE A 137 -18.93 -4.25 -0.88
N THR A 138 -18.26 -5.31 -1.31
CA THR A 138 -18.73 -6.70 -1.14
C THR A 138 -17.76 -7.57 -0.36
N ARG A 139 -16.48 -7.19 -0.27
CA ARG A 139 -15.48 -7.89 0.56
C ARG A 139 -14.45 -6.95 1.13
N ILE A 140 -14.06 -7.21 2.39
CA ILE A 140 -12.92 -6.60 3.06
C ILE A 140 -12.07 -7.71 3.67
N GLN A 141 -10.77 -7.62 3.49
CA GLN A 141 -9.81 -8.52 4.13
C GLN A 141 -8.55 -7.78 4.53
N ASP A 142 -8.21 -7.80 5.82
CA ASP A 142 -6.89 -7.39 6.30
C ASP A 142 -6.08 -8.60 6.76
N LEU A 143 -4.82 -8.64 6.34
CA LEU A 143 -3.84 -9.66 6.65
C LEU A 143 -2.60 -8.99 7.24
N GLN A 144 -2.18 -9.42 8.43
CA GLN A 144 -0.90 -9.02 9.01
C GLN A 144 0.00 -10.24 9.14
N GLY A 145 1.29 -10.05 8.89
CA GLY A 145 2.23 -11.14 9.01
C GLY A 145 3.68 -10.74 8.87
N LYS A 146 4.50 -11.78 8.69
CA LYS A 146 5.90 -11.68 8.32
C LYS A 146 6.08 -12.26 6.92
N LEU A 147 6.98 -11.64 6.17
CA LEU A 147 7.35 -12.01 4.82
C LEU A 147 8.86 -12.25 4.79
N GLU A 148 9.25 -13.39 4.27
CA GLU A 148 10.61 -13.62 3.79
C GLU A 148 10.55 -13.62 2.27
N ARG A 149 11.36 -12.76 1.64
CA ARG A 149 11.44 -12.67 0.18
C ARG A 149 12.87 -12.83 -0.32
N ARG A 150 13.04 -13.42 -1.50
CA ARG A 150 14.36 -13.66 -2.11
C ARG A 150 15.07 -12.37 -2.54
N THR A 151 14.32 -11.40 -3.05
CA THR A 151 14.81 -10.10 -3.53
C THR A 151 13.65 -9.11 -3.57
N LEU A 152 13.93 -7.81 -3.57
CA LEU A 152 12.93 -6.80 -3.86
C LEU A 152 12.66 -6.68 -5.37
N LEU A 153 13.73 -6.67 -6.17
CA LEU A 153 13.68 -6.46 -7.62
C LEU A 153 14.23 -7.68 -8.36
N TYR A 154 13.60 -8.01 -9.48
CA TYR A 154 14.04 -9.08 -10.38
C TYR A 154 14.79 -8.43 -11.54
N THR A 155 16.09 -8.68 -11.62
CA THR A 155 16.92 -8.28 -12.77
C THR A 155 16.87 -9.36 -13.84
N GLN A 156 17.46 -9.12 -15.02
CA GLN A 156 17.54 -10.12 -16.09
C GLN A 156 18.21 -11.43 -15.67
N GLU A 157 19.00 -11.41 -14.58
CA GLU A 157 19.72 -12.57 -14.06
C GLU A 157 18.93 -13.34 -13.00
N ILE A 158 17.78 -12.81 -12.58
CA ILE A 158 17.01 -13.33 -11.44
C ILE A 158 15.59 -13.68 -11.93
N GLU A 159 15.36 -14.96 -12.26
CA GLU A 159 14.05 -15.43 -12.72
C GLU A 159 13.05 -15.63 -11.55
N PRO A 160 11.83 -15.06 -11.60
CA PRO A 160 10.84 -15.24 -10.55
C PRO A 160 10.38 -16.69 -10.35
N ASP A 161 10.28 -17.12 -9.10
CA ASP A 161 9.73 -18.42 -8.68
C ASP A 161 8.70 -18.25 -7.55
N LYS A 162 7.68 -19.11 -7.51
CA LYS A 162 6.64 -19.09 -6.45
C LYS A 162 7.20 -19.31 -5.03
N LYS A 163 8.39 -19.90 -4.91
CA LYS A 163 9.14 -20.13 -3.67
C LYS A 163 9.92 -18.90 -3.21
N ASP A 164 9.99 -17.84 -4.02
CA ASP A 164 10.70 -16.60 -3.68
C ASP A 164 10.03 -15.84 -2.54
N PHE A 165 8.81 -16.22 -2.18
CA PHE A 165 8.09 -15.68 -1.04
C PHE A 165 7.72 -16.78 -0.06
N LYS A 166 7.86 -16.45 1.22
CA LYS A 166 7.40 -17.27 2.34
C LYS A 166 6.67 -16.37 3.32
N VAL A 167 5.43 -16.73 3.63
CA VAL A 167 4.51 -15.91 4.40
C VAL A 167 4.13 -16.61 5.69
N GLU A 168 4.22 -15.87 6.79
CA GLU A 168 3.63 -16.21 8.09
C GLU A 168 2.51 -15.21 8.39
N LEU A 169 1.26 -15.67 8.46
CA LEU A 169 0.17 -14.87 9.00
C LEU A 169 0.20 -14.89 10.52
N THR A 170 0.07 -13.70 11.11
CA THR A 170 -0.05 -13.50 12.56
C THR A 170 -1.43 -13.01 12.95
N ASN A 171 -2.10 -12.24 12.09
CA ASN A 171 -3.46 -11.76 12.31
C ASN A 171 -4.24 -11.69 11.00
N MET A 172 -5.56 -11.89 11.08
CA MET A 172 -6.47 -11.69 9.96
C MET A 172 -7.83 -11.21 10.46
N ARG A 173 -8.43 -10.27 9.73
CA ARG A 173 -9.88 -10.05 9.74
C ARG A 173 -10.38 -10.09 8.31
N LYS A 174 -11.53 -10.71 8.09
CA LYS A 174 -12.19 -10.70 6.80
C LYS A 174 -13.68 -10.80 6.97
N VAL A 175 -14.39 -10.17 6.07
CA VAL A 175 -15.83 -10.31 5.90
C VAL A 175 -16.19 -10.05 4.45
N GLY A 176 -17.18 -10.75 3.92
CA GLY A 176 -17.70 -10.43 2.61
C GLY A 176 -18.62 -11.49 2.03
N LEU A 177 -19.27 -11.11 0.95
CA LEU A 177 -20.19 -11.96 0.20
C LEU A 177 -19.39 -13.06 -0.52
N VAL A 178 -19.92 -14.30 -0.51
CA VAL A 178 -19.29 -15.41 -1.22
C VAL A 178 -19.52 -15.30 -2.71
N LEU A 179 -20.75 -15.04 -3.15
CA LEU A 179 -21.13 -14.83 -4.54
C LEU A 179 -21.72 -13.42 -4.70
N ASP A 180 -21.67 -12.88 -5.91
CA ASP A 180 -22.43 -11.68 -6.28
C ASP A 180 -23.89 -12.02 -6.59
N GLU A 181 -24.66 -11.02 -7.06
CA GLU A 181 -26.06 -11.18 -7.45
C GLU A 181 -26.29 -12.07 -8.69
N ASN A 182 -25.23 -12.36 -9.44
CA ASN A 182 -25.25 -13.23 -10.62
C ASN A 182 -24.59 -14.60 -10.33
N ASP A 183 -24.47 -14.98 -9.05
CA ASP A 183 -23.86 -16.22 -8.58
C ASP A 183 -22.37 -16.39 -8.96
N ILE A 184 -21.65 -15.30 -9.21
CA ILE A 184 -20.24 -15.31 -9.59
C ILE A 184 -19.33 -15.19 -8.37
N TYR A 185 -18.29 -16.02 -8.33
CA TYR A 185 -17.20 -15.91 -7.36
C TYR A 185 -16.03 -15.12 -7.93
N PHE A 186 -15.86 -13.86 -7.50
CA PHE A 186 -14.65 -13.10 -7.81
C PHE A 186 -13.43 -13.71 -7.11
N ILE A 187 -12.33 -13.95 -7.83
CA ILE A 187 -11.10 -14.53 -7.28
C ILE A 187 -10.16 -13.39 -6.86
N PHE A 188 -9.79 -13.31 -5.58
CA PHE A 188 -8.71 -12.40 -5.17
C PHE A 188 -7.38 -12.92 -5.69
N ASP A 189 -6.46 -12.01 -5.98
CA ASP A 189 -5.08 -12.37 -6.30
C ASP A 189 -4.49 -13.22 -5.15
N SER A 190 -3.40 -13.92 -5.45
CA SER A 190 -2.60 -14.64 -4.48
C SER A 190 -1.48 -13.74 -3.92
N PHE A 191 -0.85 -14.13 -2.81
CA PHE A 191 0.34 -13.40 -2.33
C PHE A 191 1.44 -13.32 -3.41
N TYR A 192 1.67 -14.40 -4.15
CA TYR A 192 2.67 -14.41 -5.22
C TYR A 192 2.30 -13.40 -6.31
N GLY A 193 1.08 -13.47 -6.86
CA GLY A 193 0.65 -12.57 -7.92
C GLY A 193 0.67 -11.12 -7.47
N LEU A 194 0.18 -10.83 -6.27
CA LEU A 194 0.18 -9.49 -5.71
C LEU A 194 1.61 -8.96 -5.52
N PHE A 195 2.50 -9.71 -4.89
CA PHE A 195 3.88 -9.24 -4.67
C PHE A 195 4.65 -9.05 -5.97
N MET A 196 4.38 -9.86 -7.00
CA MET A 196 4.94 -9.66 -8.33
C MET A 196 4.35 -8.43 -9.03
N ASN A 197 3.06 -8.15 -8.81
CA ASN A 197 2.41 -6.94 -9.33
C ASN A 197 2.92 -5.65 -8.69
N LEU A 198 3.48 -5.73 -7.48
CA LEU A 198 4.02 -4.61 -6.69
C LEU A 198 5.54 -4.43 -6.87
N ILE A 199 6.04 -4.71 -8.06
CA ILE A 199 7.43 -4.48 -8.45
C ILE A 199 7.46 -3.35 -9.49
N PRO A 200 8.32 -2.33 -9.35
CA PRO A 200 8.45 -1.28 -10.35
C PRO A 200 8.74 -1.85 -11.74
N VAL A 201 7.94 -1.46 -12.73
CA VAL A 201 8.10 -1.85 -14.13
C VAL A 201 9.03 -0.85 -14.82
N ASN A 202 9.69 -1.25 -15.90
CA ASN A 202 10.41 -0.33 -16.78
C ASN A 202 9.45 0.27 -17.83
N ALA A 203 9.16 1.56 -17.72
CA ALA A 203 8.32 2.33 -18.64
C ALA A 203 9.12 3.45 -19.33
N THR A 204 10.36 3.16 -19.74
CA THR A 204 11.26 4.13 -20.40
C THR A 204 11.78 3.65 -21.76
N GLY A 205 11.14 2.64 -22.36
CA GLY A 205 11.50 2.12 -23.68
C GLY A 205 10.97 2.98 -24.83
N ASP A 206 11.22 2.54 -26.06
CA ASP A 206 10.87 3.28 -27.29
C ASP A 206 9.37 3.57 -27.45
N ALA A 207 8.51 2.84 -26.74
CA ALA A 207 7.06 3.03 -26.74
C ALA A 207 6.58 4.26 -25.96
N PHE A 208 7.47 4.93 -25.22
CA PHE A 208 7.10 6.01 -24.29
C PHE A 208 7.68 7.36 -24.69
N ASP A 209 6.88 8.41 -24.49
CA ASP A 209 7.35 9.79 -24.40
C ASP A 209 7.72 10.09 -22.94
N LEU A 210 8.88 10.71 -22.73
CA LEU A 210 9.45 10.96 -21.41
C LEU A 210 9.62 12.45 -21.15
N ILE A 211 9.24 12.90 -19.96
CA ILE A 211 9.38 14.30 -19.52
C ILE A 211 10.09 14.30 -18.17
N GLU A 212 11.26 14.94 -18.12
CA GLU A 212 12.05 15.12 -16.90
C GLU A 212 11.82 16.50 -16.30
N SER A 213 11.64 16.55 -14.98
CA SER A 213 11.57 17.79 -14.20
C SER A 213 12.24 17.57 -12.84
N THR A 214 12.65 18.65 -12.17
CA THR A 214 13.24 18.56 -10.82
C THR A 214 12.40 19.32 -9.81
N PHE A 215 12.47 18.91 -8.55
CA PHE A 215 11.79 19.57 -7.44
C PHE A 215 12.56 19.37 -6.12
N GLU A 216 12.09 19.95 -5.02
CA GLU A 216 12.82 20.02 -3.73
C GLU A 216 14.25 20.55 -3.91
N ASN A 217 14.40 21.75 -4.50
CA ASN A 217 15.69 22.39 -4.78
C ASN A 217 16.66 21.50 -5.59
N GLY A 218 16.11 20.72 -6.52
CA GLY A 218 16.88 19.81 -7.36
C GLY A 218 17.29 18.49 -6.70
N SER A 219 16.84 18.23 -5.46
CA SER A 219 17.17 16.97 -4.77
C SER A 219 16.32 15.78 -5.24
N LYS A 220 15.22 16.06 -5.95
CA LYS A 220 14.35 15.05 -6.57
C LYS A 220 14.17 15.31 -8.05
N ILE A 221 14.03 14.23 -8.81
CA ILE A 221 13.72 14.22 -10.23
C ILE A 221 12.38 13.53 -10.40
N ASN A 222 11.45 14.15 -11.12
CA ASN A 222 10.22 13.54 -11.59
C ASN A 222 10.41 13.18 -13.08
N LEU A 223 10.35 11.89 -13.40
CA LEU A 223 10.38 11.36 -14.77
C LEU A 223 8.97 10.86 -15.11
N SER A 224 8.18 11.71 -15.77
CA SER A 224 6.85 11.36 -16.25
C SER A 224 6.93 10.64 -17.59
N PHE A 225 6.03 9.69 -17.81
CA PHE A 225 5.95 8.91 -19.04
C PHE A 225 4.51 8.72 -19.51
N GLN A 226 4.35 8.61 -20.82
CA GLN A 226 3.09 8.21 -21.46
C GLN A 226 3.36 7.39 -22.72
N THR A 227 2.49 6.45 -23.07
CA THR A 227 2.62 5.72 -24.35
C THR A 227 2.44 6.65 -25.54
N LYS A 228 3.20 6.39 -26.60
CA LYS A 228 3.09 7.11 -27.86
C LYS A 228 1.76 6.79 -28.57
N PRO A 229 1.23 7.71 -29.39
CA PRO A 229 -0.07 7.53 -30.07
C PRO A 229 -0.17 6.28 -30.96
N GLU A 230 0.96 5.75 -31.43
CA GLU A 230 1.04 4.54 -32.26
C GLU A 230 0.69 3.24 -31.51
N PHE A 231 0.61 3.28 -30.16
CA PHE A 231 0.20 2.17 -29.30
C PHE A 231 -1.26 2.32 -28.82
N ALA A 232 -2.18 2.68 -29.73
CA ALA A 232 -3.51 3.19 -29.43
C ALA A 232 -4.43 2.30 -28.55
N ASN A 233 -4.24 0.98 -28.52
CA ASN A 233 -5.11 0.06 -27.76
C ASN A 233 -4.77 -0.03 -26.25
N GLU A 234 -3.64 0.56 -25.83
CA GLU A 234 -3.21 0.58 -24.44
C GLU A 234 -2.59 1.94 -24.10
N LYS A 235 -3.31 2.72 -23.31
CA LYS A 235 -2.79 3.99 -22.82
C LYS A 235 -2.14 3.76 -21.46
N VAL A 236 -0.83 3.94 -21.41
CA VAL A 236 -0.06 3.82 -20.17
C VAL A 236 0.48 5.19 -19.82
N THR A 237 0.22 5.65 -18.60
CA THR A 237 0.71 6.92 -18.09
C THR A 237 1.27 6.74 -16.69
N GLY A 238 2.19 7.60 -16.28
CA GLY A 238 2.73 7.52 -14.93
C GLY A 238 3.97 8.36 -14.73
N HIS A 239 4.65 8.10 -13.62
CA HIS A 239 5.89 8.77 -13.28
C HIS A 239 6.76 7.99 -12.30
N TYR A 240 8.04 8.30 -12.31
CA TYR A 240 8.99 7.95 -11.25
C TYR A 240 9.38 9.20 -10.48
N ILE A 241 9.47 9.10 -9.15
CA ILE A 241 10.21 10.04 -8.33
C ILE A 241 11.56 9.41 -8.00
N ILE A 242 12.64 10.09 -8.40
CA ILE A 242 14.01 9.61 -8.29
C ILE A 242 14.81 10.57 -7.41
N ASN A 243 15.61 10.03 -6.51
CA ASN A 243 16.56 10.78 -5.71
C ASN A 243 17.75 11.23 -6.58
N ALA A 244 17.95 12.53 -6.73
CA ALA A 244 18.97 13.06 -7.63
C ALA A 244 20.42 12.72 -7.20
N LYS A 245 20.65 12.41 -5.92
CA LYS A 245 21.98 12.14 -5.38
C LYS A 245 22.46 10.71 -5.64
N ASN A 246 21.58 9.72 -5.50
CA ASN A 246 21.94 8.31 -5.60
C ASN A 246 21.15 7.54 -6.66
N ASN A 247 20.26 8.20 -7.40
CA ASN A 247 19.41 7.63 -8.45
C ASN A 247 18.46 6.52 -7.97
N ALA A 248 18.17 6.46 -6.66
CA ALA A 248 17.14 5.55 -6.14
C ALA A 248 15.75 6.03 -6.54
N ILE A 249 14.88 5.09 -6.94
CA ILE A 249 13.45 5.32 -7.11
C ILE A 249 12.84 5.37 -5.71
N GLU A 250 12.16 6.46 -5.41
CA GLU A 250 11.45 6.68 -4.15
C GLU A 250 9.94 6.56 -4.32
N GLN A 251 9.43 6.78 -5.54
CA GLN A 251 8.04 6.50 -5.89
C GLN A 251 7.95 6.03 -7.34
N PHE A 252 7.01 5.13 -7.60
CA PHE A 252 6.59 4.72 -8.94
C PHE A 252 5.07 4.72 -9.00
N LYS A 253 4.50 5.45 -9.96
CA LYS A 253 3.08 5.39 -10.28
C LYS A 253 2.89 5.03 -11.75
N ILE A 254 1.96 4.13 -12.03
CA ILE A 254 1.59 3.74 -13.39
C ILE A 254 0.11 3.43 -13.46
N VAL A 255 -0.53 3.92 -14.52
CA VAL A 255 -1.92 3.67 -14.85
C VAL A 255 -1.97 3.09 -16.26
N PHE A 256 -2.59 1.92 -16.37
CA PHE A 256 -2.92 1.27 -17.62
C PHE A 256 -4.42 1.46 -17.89
N GLU A 257 -4.76 1.98 -19.06
CA GLU A 257 -6.12 2.08 -19.57
C GLU A 257 -6.19 1.21 -20.84
N PHE A 258 -7.05 0.20 -20.82
CA PHE A 258 -7.17 -0.74 -21.93
C PHE A 258 -8.42 -0.41 -22.76
N GLU A 259 -8.22 0.09 -23.96
CA GLU A 259 -9.30 0.33 -24.90
C GLU A 259 -9.60 -0.95 -25.68
N ASN A 260 -10.85 -1.43 -25.62
CA ASN A 260 -11.31 -2.59 -26.39
C ASN A 260 -10.56 -3.90 -26.11
N ASN A 261 -10.08 -4.10 -24.88
CA ASN A 261 -9.48 -5.36 -24.44
C ASN A 261 -10.46 -6.53 -24.72
N PRO A 262 -10.04 -7.63 -25.38
CA PRO A 262 -10.91 -8.77 -25.62
C PRO A 262 -11.40 -9.38 -24.31
N PHE A 263 -12.63 -9.89 -24.33
CA PHE A 263 -13.17 -10.66 -23.22
C PHE A 263 -12.45 -11.99 -23.08
N SER A 264 -12.19 -12.36 -21.84
CA SER A 264 -11.81 -13.70 -21.41
C SER A 264 -13.08 -14.45 -21.00
N GLU A 265 -13.21 -15.69 -21.46
CA GLU A 265 -14.33 -16.59 -21.12
C GLU A 265 -14.06 -17.29 -19.77
N ASN A 266 -15.10 -17.41 -18.94
CA ASN A 266 -15.07 -18.16 -17.68
C ASN A 266 -16.45 -18.76 -17.39
N GLU A 267 -16.62 -20.03 -17.77
CA GLU A 267 -17.92 -20.73 -17.68
C GLU A 267 -19.04 -19.89 -18.31
N ASP A 268 -20.12 -19.60 -17.60
CA ASP A 268 -21.27 -18.83 -18.09
C ASP A 268 -21.03 -17.29 -18.06
N SER A 269 -19.80 -16.85 -17.79
CA SER A 269 -19.42 -15.45 -17.65
C SER A 269 -18.25 -15.08 -18.56
N ARG A 270 -18.18 -13.80 -18.93
CA ARG A 270 -17.05 -13.19 -19.64
C ARG A 270 -16.59 -11.96 -18.91
N TYR A 271 -15.29 -11.72 -18.90
CA TYR A 271 -14.73 -10.53 -18.25
C TYR A 271 -13.57 -9.93 -19.04
N ARG A 272 -13.32 -8.64 -18.83
CA ARG A 272 -12.13 -7.96 -19.34
C ARG A 272 -11.61 -6.94 -18.33
N THR A 273 -10.30 -6.79 -18.28
CA THR A 273 -9.68 -5.71 -17.49
C THR A 273 -9.80 -4.40 -18.24
N ILE A 274 -10.34 -3.38 -17.56
CA ILE A 274 -10.53 -2.02 -18.08
C ILE A 274 -9.35 -1.13 -17.71
N SER A 275 -8.91 -1.21 -16.46
CA SER A 275 -7.76 -0.43 -15.99
C SER A 275 -6.99 -1.12 -14.88
N ILE A 276 -5.73 -0.72 -14.75
CA ILE A 276 -4.85 -1.07 -13.64
C ILE A 276 -4.14 0.20 -13.17
N ASP A 277 -4.26 0.56 -11.89
CA ASP A 277 -3.46 1.61 -11.24
C ASP A 277 -2.53 0.96 -10.22
N LYS A 278 -1.23 1.30 -10.29
CA LYS A 278 -0.23 0.90 -9.32
C LYS A 278 0.50 2.13 -8.80
N GLU A 279 0.58 2.27 -7.48
CA GLU A 279 1.42 3.24 -6.80
C GLU A 279 2.31 2.51 -5.80
N ILE A 280 3.62 2.74 -5.84
CA ILE A 280 4.61 2.14 -4.94
C ILE A 280 5.48 3.25 -4.37
N SER A 281 5.55 3.36 -3.05
CA SER A 281 6.47 4.25 -2.34
C SER A 281 7.59 3.44 -1.69
N LEU A 282 8.82 3.89 -1.88
CA LEU A 282 10.03 3.23 -1.43
C LEU A 282 10.78 4.12 -0.44
N SER A 283 11.07 3.61 0.75
CA SER A 283 11.78 4.36 1.79
C SER A 283 13.13 3.72 2.12
N LYS A 284 14.09 4.58 2.46
CA LYS A 284 15.45 4.18 2.79
C LYS A 284 15.53 3.68 4.23
N SER A 285 15.90 2.42 4.41
CA SER A 285 16.18 1.85 5.73
C SER A 285 17.42 2.50 6.35
N ARG A 286 17.29 2.86 7.63
CA ARG A 286 18.42 3.40 8.42
C ARG A 286 19.46 2.33 8.74
N LYS A 287 19.06 1.04 8.77
CA LYS A 287 19.91 -0.09 9.18
C LYS A 287 21.03 -0.38 8.18
N ASN A 288 20.71 -0.37 6.89
CA ASN A 288 21.59 -0.83 5.82
C ASN A 288 21.67 0.13 4.62
N GLN A 289 20.96 1.26 4.68
CA GLN A 289 20.92 2.27 3.62
C GLN A 289 20.31 1.79 2.29
N LYS A 290 19.58 0.67 2.29
CA LYS A 290 18.80 0.15 1.15
C LYS A 290 17.37 0.67 1.16
N TYR A 291 16.72 0.69 0.00
CA TYR A 291 15.33 1.09 -0.17
C TYR A 291 14.40 -0.14 -0.16
N TYR A 292 13.27 -0.02 0.52
CA TYR A 292 12.23 -1.05 0.67
C TYR A 292 10.85 -0.46 0.39
N ILE A 293 9.86 -1.30 0.07
CA ILE A 293 8.48 -0.84 -0.12
C ILE A 293 7.95 -0.34 1.21
N GLU A 294 7.74 0.95 1.36
CA GLU A 294 7.08 1.51 2.53
C GLU A 294 5.57 1.25 2.46
N SER A 295 5.00 1.59 1.32
CA SER A 295 3.59 1.40 1.00
C SER A 295 3.39 1.17 -0.49
N SER A 296 2.29 0.54 -0.85
CA SER A 296 1.85 0.43 -2.23
C SER A 296 0.35 0.21 -2.33
N LYS A 297 -0.22 0.62 -3.45
CA LYS A 297 -1.60 0.39 -3.84
C LYS A 297 -1.63 -0.28 -5.21
N TYR A 298 -2.39 -1.36 -5.33
CA TYR A 298 -2.69 -2.04 -6.57
C TYR A 298 -4.20 -2.07 -6.76
N HIS A 299 -4.69 -1.44 -7.81
CA HIS A 299 -6.09 -1.27 -8.09
C HIS A 299 -6.41 -1.74 -9.51
N VAL A 300 -7.48 -2.49 -9.66
CA VAL A 300 -7.89 -3.09 -10.93
C VAL A 300 -9.40 -2.94 -11.10
N VAL A 301 -9.81 -2.48 -12.27
CA VAL A 301 -11.22 -2.43 -12.68
C VAL A 301 -11.46 -3.49 -13.75
N ILE A 302 -12.46 -4.33 -13.53
CA ILE A 302 -12.87 -5.41 -14.42
C ILE A 302 -14.34 -5.19 -14.80
N GLU A 303 -14.61 -5.24 -16.10
CA GLU A 303 -15.97 -5.35 -16.62
C GLU A 303 -16.32 -6.83 -16.76
N GLN A 304 -17.53 -7.21 -16.35
CA GLN A 304 -18.01 -8.57 -16.42
C GLN A 304 -19.45 -8.61 -16.96
N THR A 305 -19.74 -9.62 -17.77
CA THR A 305 -21.05 -9.89 -18.36
C THR A 305 -21.25 -11.41 -18.53
N ASP A 306 -22.43 -11.86 -18.94
CA ASP A 306 -22.68 -13.25 -19.34
C ASP A 306 -22.41 -13.48 -20.83
N GLU A 307 -22.57 -14.71 -21.30
CA GLU A 307 -22.35 -15.03 -22.72
C GLU A 307 -23.25 -14.28 -23.71
N ASN A 308 -24.43 -13.85 -23.24
CA ASN A 308 -25.49 -13.23 -24.05
C ASN A 308 -25.50 -11.70 -23.95
N ASN A 309 -24.59 -11.11 -23.17
CA ASN A 309 -24.58 -9.70 -22.81
C ASN A 309 -25.90 -9.21 -22.16
N SER A 310 -26.52 -10.03 -21.32
CA SER A 310 -27.80 -9.70 -20.67
C SER A 310 -27.67 -8.66 -19.56
N TYR A 311 -26.47 -8.49 -18.98
CA TYR A 311 -26.13 -7.46 -18.00
C TYR A 311 -24.69 -6.98 -18.17
N THR A 312 -24.33 -5.88 -17.51
CA THR A 312 -22.92 -5.46 -17.39
C THR A 312 -22.67 -5.07 -15.95
N SER A 313 -21.62 -5.62 -15.37
CA SER A 313 -21.20 -5.36 -14.00
C SER A 313 -19.74 -4.91 -13.95
N PHE A 314 -19.39 -4.20 -12.88
CA PHE A 314 -18.05 -3.70 -12.66
C PHE A 314 -17.53 -4.18 -11.32
N TYR A 315 -16.39 -4.86 -11.36
CA TYR A 315 -15.60 -5.19 -10.20
C TYR A 315 -14.45 -4.20 -10.06
N ASP A 316 -14.32 -3.64 -8.87
CA ASP A 316 -13.20 -2.80 -8.48
C ASP A 316 -12.50 -3.49 -7.31
N VAL A 317 -11.27 -3.95 -7.55
CA VAL A 317 -10.46 -4.60 -6.51
C VAL A 317 -9.25 -3.73 -6.21
N SER A 318 -9.06 -3.43 -4.93
CA SER A 318 -7.91 -2.68 -4.44
C SER A 318 -7.16 -3.44 -3.35
N PHE A 319 -5.85 -3.43 -3.43
CA PHE A 319 -4.94 -3.97 -2.44
C PHE A 319 -3.98 -2.87 -1.98
N ILE A 320 -3.92 -2.64 -0.68
CA ILE A 320 -2.96 -1.74 -0.05
C ILE A 320 -1.99 -2.58 0.78
N LEU A 321 -0.71 -2.53 0.45
CA LEU A 321 0.36 -3.18 1.20
C LEU A 321 1.20 -2.11 1.90
N THR A 322 1.52 -2.34 3.17
CA THR A 322 2.53 -1.58 3.91
C THR A 322 3.54 -2.56 4.50
N THR A 323 4.81 -2.17 4.57
CA THR A 323 5.83 -2.99 5.21
C THR A 323 6.54 -2.25 6.34
N SER A 324 7.14 -3.01 7.25
CA SER A 324 7.92 -2.48 8.37
C SER A 324 8.96 -3.50 8.81
N ASP A 325 9.89 -3.06 9.66
CA ASP A 325 10.93 -3.95 10.20
C ASP A 325 11.70 -4.67 9.08
N ASN A 326 12.06 -3.91 8.03
CA ASN A 326 12.79 -4.46 6.88
C ASN A 326 14.18 -4.92 7.32
N GLU A 327 14.54 -6.15 6.96
CA GLU A 327 15.64 -6.93 7.54
C GLU A 327 15.49 -7.23 9.03
N GLY A 328 14.27 -7.53 9.46
CA GLY A 328 13.99 -7.90 10.84
C GLY A 328 14.69 -9.19 11.25
N ASP A 329 15.18 -9.22 12.49
CA ASP A 329 15.82 -10.38 13.10
C ASP A 329 14.77 -11.29 13.74
N PHE A 330 14.03 -12.00 12.89
CA PHE A 330 13.03 -12.97 13.30
C PHE A 330 12.94 -14.10 12.29
N ASP A 331 12.35 -15.22 12.68
CA ASP A 331 12.00 -16.29 11.74
C ASP A 331 10.59 -16.11 11.18
N VAL A 332 10.42 -16.59 9.95
CA VAL A 332 9.15 -16.66 9.23
C VAL A 332 8.73 -18.13 9.15
N LYS A 333 7.56 -18.47 9.68
CA LYS A 333 6.95 -19.80 9.58
C LYS A 333 6.02 -19.84 8.37
N LYS A 334 6.19 -20.84 7.50
CA LYS A 334 5.30 -21.02 6.34
C LYS A 334 3.96 -21.63 6.79
N ASN A 335 3.03 -20.79 7.24
CA ASN A 335 1.69 -21.22 7.69
C ASN A 335 0.58 -20.96 6.67
N VAL A 336 0.91 -20.33 5.53
CA VAL A 336 -0.01 -20.10 4.43
C VAL A 336 0.68 -20.34 3.08
N SER A 337 -0.11 -20.71 2.06
CA SER A 337 0.37 -20.87 0.69
C SER A 337 0.37 -19.53 -0.03
N THR A 338 1.44 -19.25 -0.78
CA THR A 338 1.59 -18.01 -1.56
C THR A 338 0.78 -18.01 -2.85
N SER A 339 0.27 -19.16 -3.29
CA SER A 339 -0.54 -19.29 -4.52
C SER A 339 -2.04 -19.41 -4.26
N LYS A 340 -2.47 -19.30 -2.99
CA LYS A 340 -3.89 -19.40 -2.63
C LYS A 340 -4.57 -18.05 -2.88
N ASP A 341 -5.78 -18.09 -3.44
CA ASP A 341 -6.74 -16.97 -3.41
C ASP A 341 -6.79 -16.39 -1.99
N LEU A 342 -6.42 -15.12 -1.86
CA LEU A 342 -6.27 -14.46 -0.57
C LEU A 342 -7.56 -14.57 0.27
N PHE A 343 -8.74 -14.43 -0.35
CA PHE A 343 -10.02 -14.45 0.38
C PHE A 343 -10.40 -15.85 0.88
N LYS A 344 -9.85 -16.91 0.26
CA LYS A 344 -9.99 -18.31 0.72
C LYS A 344 -9.05 -18.69 1.85
N ILE A 345 -8.13 -17.82 2.28
CA ILE A 345 -7.25 -18.09 3.44
C ILE A 345 -8.08 -18.10 4.73
N ASN A 346 -7.87 -19.10 5.59
CA ASN A 346 -8.53 -19.20 6.89
C ASN A 346 -7.49 -18.98 7.99
N TYR A 347 -7.81 -18.08 8.91
CA TYR A 347 -6.97 -17.71 10.04
C TYR A 347 -7.88 -17.16 11.16
N PRO A 348 -7.61 -17.44 12.45
CA PRO A 348 -8.43 -16.96 13.55
C PRO A 348 -8.46 -15.42 13.63
N TYR A 349 -9.59 -14.87 14.06
CA TYR A 349 -9.71 -13.45 14.40
C TYR A 349 -9.24 -13.21 15.83
N ASP A 350 -8.39 -12.20 16.01
CA ASP A 350 -7.91 -11.73 17.30
C ASP A 350 -8.45 -10.31 17.56
N GLN A 351 -9.50 -10.23 18.38
CA GLN A 351 -10.15 -8.96 18.70
C GLN A 351 -9.22 -8.01 19.46
N SER A 352 -8.37 -8.54 20.35
CA SER A 352 -7.45 -7.71 21.14
C SER A 352 -6.43 -7.03 20.22
N TYR A 353 -5.90 -7.76 19.24
CA TYR A 353 -4.99 -7.19 18.25
C TYR A 353 -5.68 -6.09 17.44
N TRP A 354 -6.85 -6.37 16.83
CA TRP A 354 -7.51 -5.41 15.94
C TRP A 354 -8.04 -4.16 16.64
N ASN A 355 -8.37 -4.23 17.94
CA ASN A 355 -8.76 -3.06 18.73
C ASN A 355 -7.58 -2.13 19.07
N THR A 356 -6.34 -2.62 18.97
CA THR A 356 -5.11 -1.85 19.29
C THR A 356 -4.33 -1.41 18.06
N GLN A 357 -4.61 -2.00 16.90
CA GLN A 357 -3.90 -1.71 15.66
C GLN A 357 -4.32 -0.34 15.10
N ASN A 358 -3.33 0.48 14.75
CA ASN A 358 -3.53 1.87 14.29
C ASN A 358 -3.09 2.11 12.83
N GLN A 359 -2.58 1.08 12.15
CA GLN A 359 -2.21 1.17 10.73
C GLN A 359 -3.41 0.90 9.82
N LEU A 360 -3.63 1.77 8.83
CA LEU A 360 -4.73 1.69 7.88
C LEU A 360 -6.08 1.52 8.60
N LEU A 361 -6.56 2.57 9.27
CA LEU A 361 -7.88 2.54 9.91
C LEU A 361 -8.97 2.16 8.89
N LEU A 362 -10.02 1.47 9.36
CA LEU A 362 -11.20 1.25 8.53
C LEU A 362 -11.85 2.61 8.23
N THR A 363 -12.37 2.78 7.02
CA THR A 363 -13.18 3.94 6.67
C THR A 363 -14.58 3.79 7.27
N GLU A 364 -15.34 4.89 7.30
CA GLU A 364 -16.75 4.84 7.73
C GLU A 364 -17.56 3.87 6.85
N GLU A 365 -17.39 3.93 5.53
CA GLU A 365 -18.00 2.99 4.55
C GLU A 365 -17.69 1.51 4.88
N MET A 366 -16.46 1.21 5.30
CA MET A 366 -16.05 -0.15 5.65
C MET A 366 -16.70 -0.64 6.94
N LEU A 367 -16.85 0.24 7.94
CA LEU A 367 -17.51 -0.08 9.20
C LEU A 367 -19.00 -0.36 8.95
N ASP A 368 -19.66 0.51 8.18
CA ASP A 368 -21.06 0.34 7.79
C ASP A 368 -21.28 -0.97 7.03
N PHE A 369 -20.36 -1.31 6.11
CA PHE A 369 -20.41 -2.59 5.40
C PHE A 369 -20.29 -3.79 6.36
N ILE A 370 -19.32 -3.76 7.30
CA ILE A 370 -19.13 -4.84 8.28
C ILE A 370 -20.41 -5.04 9.11
N GLU A 371 -21.03 -3.96 9.56
CA GLU A 371 -22.28 -4.00 10.32
C GLU A 371 -23.42 -4.57 9.48
N LYS A 372 -23.63 -4.03 8.27
CA LYS A 372 -24.70 -4.46 7.33
C LYS A 372 -24.65 -5.96 7.05
N VAL A 373 -23.47 -6.50 6.73
CA VAL A 373 -23.37 -7.92 6.35
C VAL A 373 -23.45 -8.90 7.51
N GLN A 374 -23.30 -8.40 8.75
CA GLN A 374 -23.48 -9.19 9.97
C GLN A 374 -24.95 -9.20 10.46
N ASP A 375 -25.84 -8.42 9.85
CA ASP A 375 -27.28 -8.45 10.14
C ASP A 375 -27.83 -9.88 9.92
N PRO A 376 -28.51 -10.49 10.91
CA PRO A 376 -29.16 -11.79 10.77
C PRO A 376 -30.17 -11.89 9.62
N ASN A 377 -30.70 -10.76 9.15
CA ASN A 377 -31.63 -10.69 8.02
C ASN A 377 -30.92 -10.65 6.65
N ASN A 378 -29.59 -10.67 6.61
CA ASN A 378 -28.84 -10.69 5.36
C ASN A 378 -29.11 -12.00 4.59
N GLU A 379 -29.66 -11.87 3.38
CA GLU A 379 -30.02 -12.99 2.52
C GLU A 379 -28.81 -13.61 1.81
N PHE A 380 -27.69 -12.88 1.72
CA PHE A 380 -26.49 -13.35 1.04
C PHE A 380 -25.65 -14.29 1.89
N LYS A 381 -24.99 -15.25 1.22
CA LYS A 381 -24.01 -16.12 1.86
C LYS A 381 -22.76 -15.34 2.22
N VAL A 382 -22.52 -15.12 3.52
CA VAL A 382 -21.35 -14.39 4.03
C VAL A 382 -20.23 -15.34 4.44
N ARG A 383 -18.99 -14.95 4.15
CA ARG A 383 -17.77 -15.53 4.71
C ARG A 383 -17.09 -14.51 5.61
N SER A 384 -17.06 -14.78 6.91
CA SER A 384 -16.40 -13.93 7.90
C SER A 384 -15.56 -14.75 8.87
N ASN A 385 -14.50 -14.15 9.43
CA ASN A 385 -13.88 -14.64 10.66
C ASN A 385 -14.07 -13.68 11.84
N ILE A 386 -14.61 -12.48 11.61
CA ILE A 386 -14.91 -11.49 12.65
C ILE A 386 -16.02 -12.06 13.52
N LYS A 387 -15.78 -12.09 14.83
CA LYS A 387 -16.78 -12.48 15.83
C LYS A 387 -17.32 -11.22 16.48
N ASN A 388 -18.64 -11.12 16.58
CA ASN A 388 -19.30 -10.10 17.40
C ASN A 388 -19.27 -10.48 18.87
#